data_AF-A0A0F9LTE0-F1
#
_entry.id   AF-A0A0F9LTE0-F1
#
_cell.length_a   1.000
_cell.length_b   1.000
_cell.length_c   1.000
_cell.angle_alpha   90.00
_cell.angle_beta   90.00
_cell.angle_gamma   90.00
#
_symmetry.space_group_name_H-M   'P 1'
#
loop_
_entity.id
_entity.type
_entity.pdbx_description
1 polymer ?
#
loop_
_entity_poly.entity_id
_entity_poly.type
_entity_poly.pdbx_seq_one_letter_code
_entity_poly.pdbx_strand_id
1 'polypeptide(L)' 'MDRYYIGESPEPGLRLELHNAHHFKRAFTKAADDWEIALSKECSSKEDTLYLERFIKRMKPESSSKK' A
#
# COMPACT_ATOMS: atom_id res chain seq x y z
N MET A 1 7.35 -0.64 16.11
CA MET A 1 6.48 0.41 15.57
C MET A 1 5.83 -0.16 14.34
N ASP A 2 4.50 -0.32 14.37
CA ASP A 2 3.78 -0.93 13.26
C ASP A 2 3.68 0.06 12.11
N ARG A 3 4.16 -0.36 10.94
CA ARG A 3 4.09 0.44 9.71
C ARG A 3 3.00 -0.12 8.84
N TYR A 4 2.32 0.78 8.15
CA TYR A 4 1.22 0.42 7.28
C TYR A 4 1.38 1.15 5.96
N TYR A 5 1.29 0.40 4.87
CA TYR A 5 1.28 0.93 3.51
C TYR A 5 -0.12 0.74 2.92
N ILE A 6 -0.62 1.77 2.23
CA ILE A 6 -1.89 1.70 1.49
C ILE A 6 -1.57 2.00 0.03
N GLY A 7 -2.02 1.12 -0.86
CA GLY A 7 -1.89 1.29 -2.29
C GLY A 7 -2.86 0.39 -3.04
N GLU A 8 -2.96 0.62 -4.34
CA GLU A 8 -3.66 -0.25 -5.26
C GLU A 8 -2.69 -1.16 -6.02
N SER A 9 -3.22 -2.27 -6.52
CA SER A 9 -2.61 -3.06 -7.58
C SER A 9 -3.67 -3.97 -8.24
N PRO A 10 -3.58 -4.24 -9.56
CA PRO A 10 -4.34 -5.32 -10.17
C PRO A 10 -3.89 -6.71 -9.70
N GLU A 11 -2.63 -6.85 -9.27
CA GLU A 11 -2.04 -8.11 -8.79
C GLU A 11 -1.37 -7.88 -7.42
N PRO A 12 -2.16 -7.80 -6.33
CA PRO A 12 -1.65 -7.44 -5.01
C PRO A 12 -0.60 -8.42 -4.47
N GLY A 13 -0.68 -9.71 -4.82
CA GLY A 13 0.32 -10.72 -4.46
C GLY A 13 1.69 -10.43 -5.05
N LEU A 14 1.76 -10.24 -6.37
CA LEU A 14 3.01 -9.89 -7.06
C LEU A 14 3.59 -8.56 -6.53
N ARG A 15 2.73 -7.57 -6.26
CA ARG A 15 3.15 -6.30 -5.67
C ARG A 15 3.78 -6.48 -4.29
N LEU A 16 3.21 -7.36 -3.46
CA LEU A 16 3.76 -7.70 -2.14
C LEU A 16 5.15 -8.35 -2.28
N GLU A 17 5.29 -9.34 -3.16
CA GLU A 17 6.58 -10.00 -3.43
C GLU A 17 7.64 -8.99 -3.86
N LEU A 18 7.30 -8.06 -4.76
CA LEU A 18 8.20 -7.00 -5.21
C LEU A 18 8.57 -6.02 -4.07
N HIS A 19 7.66 -5.75 -3.13
CA HIS A 19 7.96 -4.93 -1.96
C HIS A 19 8.93 -5.63 -1.01
N ASN A 20 8.70 -6.90 -0.70
CA ASN A 20 9.55 -7.71 0.16
C ASN A 20 10.92 -8.00 -0.48
N ALA A 21 10.98 -8.12 -1.80
CA ALA A 21 12.23 -8.22 -2.55
C ALA A 21 12.99 -6.88 -2.70
N HIS A 22 12.50 -5.79 -2.08
CA HIS A 22 13.07 -4.44 -2.17
C HIS A 22 13.28 -3.93 -3.61
N HIS A 23 12.47 -4.40 -4.55
CA HIS A 23 12.58 -4.06 -5.96
C HIS A 23 12.51 -2.53 -6.18
N PHE A 24 11.66 -1.84 -5.41
CA PHE A 24 11.49 -0.40 -5.45
C PHE A 24 12.47 0.33 -4.52
N LYS A 25 13.62 0.75 -5.07
CA LYS A 25 14.76 1.32 -4.31
C LYS A 25 14.45 2.53 -3.41
N ARG A 26 13.39 3.29 -3.69
CA ARG A 26 12.98 4.49 -2.95
C ARG A 26 11.56 4.38 -2.37
N ALA A 27 10.98 3.18 -2.34
CA ALA A 27 9.66 3.00 -1.77
C ALA A 27 9.69 3.07 -0.24
N PHE A 28 8.61 3.57 0.35
CA PHE A 28 8.38 3.56 1.79
C PHE A 28 8.51 2.15 2.39
N THR A 29 8.01 1.14 1.67
CA THR A 29 8.03 -0.26 2.07
C THR A 29 9.42 -0.88 2.09
N LYS A 30 10.43 -0.27 1.44
CA LYS A 30 11.81 -0.80 1.43
C LYS A 30 12.42 -0.96 2.83
N ALA A 31 11.92 -0.24 3.83
CA ALA A 31 12.46 -0.30 5.17
C ALA A 31 12.23 -1.65 5.90
N ALA A 32 11.46 -2.57 5.33
CA ALA A 32 11.18 -3.89 5.86
C ALA A 32 10.90 -4.90 4.73
N ASP A 33 11.11 -6.19 4.98
CA ASP A 33 10.96 -7.30 4.03
C ASP A 33 9.91 -8.34 4.43
N ASP A 34 9.26 -8.13 5.57
CA ASP A 34 8.24 -8.98 6.18
C ASP A 34 6.82 -8.40 6.00
N TRP A 35 6.56 -7.63 4.93
CA TRP A 35 5.23 -7.11 4.70
C TRP A 35 4.24 -8.24 4.42
N GLU A 36 3.04 -8.07 4.96
CA GLU A 36 1.88 -8.94 4.72
C GLU A 36 0.65 -8.13 4.31
N ILE A 37 -0.26 -8.74 3.56
CA ILE A 37 -1.55 -8.13 3.23
C ILE A 37 -2.50 -8.36 4.40
N ALA A 38 -2.65 -7.33 5.23
CA ALA A 38 -3.62 -7.36 6.33
C ALA A 38 -5.09 -7.20 5.87
N LEU A 39 -5.30 -6.53 4.73
CA LEU A 39 -6.63 -6.28 4.15
C LEU A 39 -6.53 -6.09 2.63
N SER A 40 -7.44 -6.71 1.89
CA SER A 40 -7.62 -6.48 0.45
C SER A 40 -9.09 -6.25 0.13
N LYS A 41 -9.35 -5.43 -0.90
CA LYS A 41 -10.70 -5.14 -1.39
C LYS A 41 -10.67 -5.03 -2.91
N GLU A 42 -11.43 -5.90 -3.55
CA GLU A 42 -11.64 -5.83 -4.99
C GLU A 42 -12.58 -4.68 -5.34
N CYS A 43 -12.26 -3.97 -6.43
CA CYS A 43 -13.02 -2.84 -6.94
C CYS A 43 -13.27 -3.07 -8.43
N SER A 44 -14.49 -2.82 -8.88
CA SER A 44 -14.89 -3.07 -10.28
C SER A 44 -14.35 -2.04 -11.26
N SER A 45 -13.97 -0.86 -10.76
CA SER A 45 -13.54 0.28 -11.56
C SER A 45 -12.31 0.93 -10.95
N LYS A 46 -11.38 1.37 -11.81
CA LYS A 46 -10.18 2.10 -11.37
C LYS A 46 -10.52 3.37 -10.59
N GLU A 47 -11.61 4.05 -10.96
CA GLU A 47 -12.08 5.25 -10.29
C GLU A 47 -12.46 4.97 -8.82
N ASP A 48 -13.21 3.88 -8.58
CA ASP A 48 -13.57 3.44 -7.23
C ASP A 48 -12.33 3.07 -6.42
N THR A 49 -11.37 2.36 -7.03
CA THR A 49 -10.11 2.00 -6.37
C THR A 49 -9.35 3.25 -5.91
N LEU A 50 -9.19 4.23 -6.79
CA LEU A 50 -8.47 5.46 -6.48
C LEU A 50 -9.22 6.32 -5.46
N TYR A 51 -10.56 6.35 -5.53
CA TYR A 51 -11.40 7.04 -4.55
C TYR A 51 -11.22 6.42 -3.16
N LEU A 52 -11.35 5.09 -3.05
CA LEU A 52 -11.20 4.36 -1.80
C LEU A 52 -9.79 4.50 -1.22
N GLU A 53 -8.75 4.39 -2.03
CA GLU A 53 -7.37 4.57 -1.59
C GLU A 53 -7.16 5.95 -0.96
N ARG A 54 -7.61 7.01 -1.64
CA ARG A 54 -7.51 8.39 -1.15
C ARG A 54 -8.34 8.60 0.11
N PHE A 55 -9.56 8.05 0.13
CA PHE A 55 -10.46 8.13 1.27
C PHE A 55 -9.81 7.50 2.51
N ILE A 56 -9.26 6.28 2.40
CA ILE A 56 -8.57 5.58 3.48
C ILE A 56 -7.31 6.31 3.94
N LYS A 57 -6.50 6.82 2.99
CA LYS A 57 -5.31 7.61 3.32
C LYS A 57 -5.65 8.86 4.12
N ARG A 58 -6.79 9.52 3.82
CA ARG A 58 -7.27 10.69 4.58
C ARG A 58 -7.80 10.34 5.96
N MET A 59 -8.30 9.11 6.16
CA MET A 59 -8.75 8.65 7.48
C MET A 59 -7.59 8.37 8.43
N LYS A 60 -6.35 8.23 7.93
CA LYS A 60 -5.18 8.20 8.80
C LYS A 60 -4.76 9.61 9.21
N PRO A 61 -4.36 9.82 10.48
CA PRO A 61 -3.81 11.09 10.92
C PRO A 61 -2.60 11.48 10.06
N GLU A 62 -2.48 12.78 9.74
CA GLU A 62 -1.58 13.36 8.72
C GLU A 62 -0.07 13.08 8.93
N SER A 63 0.30 12.52 10.08
CA SER A 63 1.67 12.20 10.47
C SER A 63 2.32 10.99 9.78
N SER A 64 1.60 10.19 9.00
CA SER A 64 2.09 8.87 8.56
C SER A 64 2.38 8.69 7.07
N SER A 65 2.29 9.73 6.24
CA SER A 65 2.59 9.61 4.80
C SER A 65 3.06 10.94 4.22
N LYS A 66 4.24 11.41 4.63
CA LYS A 66 4.96 12.47 3.90
C LYS A 66 6.45 12.41 4.22
N LYS A 67 7.22 11.79 3.33
CA LYS A 67 8.47 12.32 2.78
C LYS A 67 8.96 11.43 1.65
#